data_AF-A0A183Q8I1-F1
#
_entry.id   AF-A0A183Q8I1-F1
#
_cell.length_a   1.000
_cell.length_b   1.000
_cell.length_c   1.000
_cell.angle_alpha   90.00
_cell.angle_beta   90.00
_cell.angle_gamma   90.00
#
_symmetry.space_group_name_H-M   'P 1'
#
loop_
_entity.id
_entity.type
_entity.pdbx_description
1 polymer ?
#
loop_
_entity_poly.entity_id
_entity_poly.type
_entity_poly.pdbx_seq_one_letter_code
_entity_poly.pdbx_strand_id
1 'polypeptide(L)'
;MTRQRNTGNRRKPERPVKIKEGEVITNIEEQQNRWVEHFKELLNRPAPLNPYNTEAAPTDLPIDVGPPTIEEIVMAIRQIKSVKAAGP
;
A
#
# COMPACT_ATOMS: atom_id res chain seq x y z
N MET A 1 1.37 -23.30 -44.95
CA MET A 1 1.36 -22.94 -43.52
C MET A 1 1.80 -21.49 -43.38
N THR A 2 0.87 -20.57 -43.12
CA THR A 2 1.19 -19.17 -42.87
C THR A 2 0.82 -18.86 -41.42
N ARG A 3 1.82 -18.53 -40.60
CA ARG A 3 1.64 -18.15 -39.19
C ARG A 3 1.14 -16.70 -39.14
N GLN A 4 -0.10 -16.51 -38.75
CA GLN A 4 -0.63 -15.19 -38.39
C GLN A 4 0.05 -14.74 -37.09
N ARG A 5 0.89 -13.71 -37.14
CA ARG A 5 1.42 -13.04 -35.92
C ARG A 5 0.37 -12.07 -35.41
N ASN A 6 -0.20 -12.35 -34.25
CA ASN A 6 -1.00 -11.38 -33.51
C ASN A 6 -0.05 -10.41 -32.79
N THR A 7 0.49 -9.41 -33.50
CA THR A 7 1.12 -8.26 -32.87
C THR A 7 0.02 -7.32 -32.38
N GLY A 8 -0.55 -7.65 -31.22
CA GLY A 8 -1.49 -6.80 -30.52
C GLY A 8 -0.78 -5.54 -30.02
N ASN A 9 -0.84 -4.46 -30.79
CA ASN A 9 -0.47 -3.13 -30.32
C ASN A 9 -1.49 -2.66 -29.27
N ARG A 10 -1.29 -3.06 -28.01
CA ARG A 10 -1.93 -2.42 -26.86
C ARG A 10 -1.26 -1.08 -26.58
N ARG A 11 -1.32 -0.13 -27.52
CA ARG A 11 -1.13 1.27 -27.18
C ARG A 11 -2.42 1.73 -26.52
N LYS A 12 -2.45 1.70 -25.18
CA LYS A 12 -3.50 2.41 -24.44
C LYS A 12 -3.39 3.89 -24.86
N PRO A 13 -4.48 4.55 -25.29
CA PRO A 13 -4.45 6.01 -25.37
C PRO A 13 -4.11 6.53 -23.97
N GLU A 14 -3.21 7.51 -23.92
CA GLU A 14 -2.89 8.21 -22.69
C GLU A 14 -4.21 8.68 -22.08
N ARG A 15 -4.49 8.27 -20.84
CA ARG A 15 -5.79 8.53 -20.23
C ARG A 15 -5.88 10.04 -20.01
N PRO A 16 -6.89 10.73 -20.58
CA PRO A 16 -7.02 12.16 -20.40
C PRO A 16 -7.12 12.49 -18.91
N VAL A 17 -6.21 13.35 -18.45
CA VAL A 17 -6.22 13.85 -17.07
C VAL A 17 -7.33 14.87 -16.96
N LYS A 18 -8.36 14.56 -16.16
CA LYS A 18 -9.44 15.50 -15.87
C LYS A 18 -8.96 16.54 -14.88
N ILE A 19 -9.13 17.81 -15.24
CA ILE A 19 -8.83 18.93 -14.35
C ILE A 19 -9.96 19.15 -13.36
N LYS A 20 -9.71 19.87 -12.26
CA LYS A 20 -10.72 20.16 -11.22
C LYS A 20 -11.91 20.93 -11.78
N GLU A 21 -11.69 21.64 -12.89
CA GLU A 21 -12.64 22.46 -13.63
C GLU A 21 -13.42 21.69 -14.71
N GLY A 22 -13.18 20.38 -14.86
CA GLY A 22 -13.95 19.51 -15.76
C GLY A 22 -13.52 19.49 -17.23
N GLU A 23 -12.57 20.32 -17.64
CA GLU A 23 -12.02 20.28 -19.00
C GLU A 23 -11.04 19.10 -19.21
N VAL A 24 -11.09 18.51 -20.40
CA VAL A 24 -10.21 17.41 -20.78
C VAL A 24 -8.97 18.00 -21.43
N ILE A 25 -7.82 17.89 -20.78
CA ILE A 25 -6.55 18.24 -21.41
C ILE A 25 -6.26 17.19 -22.50
N THR A 26 -6.19 17.64 -23.75
CA THR A 26 -5.82 16.81 -24.92
C THR A 26 -4.36 16.99 -25.33
N ASN A 27 -3.69 18.02 -24.83
CA ASN A 27 -2.29 18.35 -25.10
C ASN A 27 -1.36 17.75 -24.02
N ILE A 28 -0.39 16.94 -24.46
CA ILE A 28 0.59 16.27 -23.58
C ILE A 28 1.43 17.27 -22.78
N GLU A 29 1.77 18.43 -23.36
CA GLU A 29 2.58 19.46 -22.70
C GLU A 29 1.82 20.08 -21.52
N GLU A 30 0.56 20.42 -21.70
CA GLU A 30 -0.32 20.95 -20.64
C GLU A 30 -0.52 19.92 -19.53
N GLN A 31 -0.66 18.64 -19.89
CA GLN A 31 -0.77 17.56 -18.92
C GLN A 31 0.53 17.48 -18.08
N GLN A 32 1.70 17.51 -18.73
CA GLN A 32 2.99 17.50 -18.04
C GLN A 32 3.17 18.72 -17.13
N ASN A 33 2.83 19.92 -17.59
CA ASN A 33 2.90 21.14 -16.78
C ASN A 33 2.01 21.02 -15.52
N ARG A 34 0.80 20.49 -15.66
CA ARG A 34 -0.08 20.22 -14.51
C ARG A 34 0.51 19.20 -13.53
N TRP A 35 1.15 18.13 -14.04
CA TRP A 35 1.86 17.18 -13.19
C TRP A 35 3.02 17.84 -12.44
N VAL A 36 3.81 18.67 -13.12
CA VAL A 36 4.93 19.40 -12.51
C VAL A 36 4.45 20.33 -11.39
N GLU A 37 3.39 21.11 -11.63
CA GLU A 37 2.81 21.98 -10.61
C GLU A 37 2.29 21.20 -9.40
N HIS A 38 1.52 20.12 -9.63
CA HIS A 38 0.97 19.30 -8.57
C HIS A 38 2.06 18.67 -7.69
N PHE A 39 3.10 18.10 -8.32
CA PHE A 39 4.23 17.53 -7.58
C PHE A 39 5.08 18.60 -6.90
N LYS A 40 5.23 19.78 -7.49
CA LYS A 40 5.95 20.90 -6.85
C LYS A 40 5.23 21.36 -5.59
N GLU A 41 3.91 21.49 -5.62
CA GLU A 41 3.10 21.82 -4.45
C GLU A 41 3.21 20.73 -3.37
N LEU A 42 3.09 19.46 -3.76
CA LEU A 42 3.11 18.33 -2.84
C LEU A 42 4.48 18.16 -2.15
N LEU A 43 5.57 18.23 -2.92
CA LEU A 43 6.93 17.93 -2.45
C LEU A 43 7.61 19.13 -1.77
N ASN A 44 7.25 20.37 -2.14
CA ASN A 44 7.82 21.58 -1.52
C ASN A 44 6.92 22.18 -0.44
N ARG A 45 5.86 21.46 -0.03
CA ARG A 45 5.01 21.89 1.08
C ARG A 45 5.86 21.96 2.36
N PRO A 46 5.91 23.13 3.03
CA PRO A 46 6.64 23.24 4.28
C PRO A 46 6.03 22.30 5.33
N ALA A 47 6.87 21.81 6.24
CA ALA A 47 6.39 21.02 7.37
C ALA A 47 5.30 21.80 8.12
N PRO A 48 4.18 21.15 8.49
CA PRO A 48 3.15 21.82 9.27
C PRO A 48 3.75 22.37 10.57
N LEU A 49 3.44 23.62 10.89
CA LEU A 49 3.97 24.32 12.08
C LEU A 49 3.55 23.64 13.39
N ASN A 50 2.37 23.03 13.38
CA ASN A 50 1.88 22.27 14.51
C ASN A 50 2.41 20.84 14.39
N PRO A 51 3.15 20.32 15.38
CA PRO A 51 3.44 18.91 15.43
C PRO A 51 2.10 18.16 15.38
N TYR A 52 2.03 17.16 14.52
CA TYR A 52 0.90 16.25 14.50
C TYR A 52 0.85 15.58 15.87
N ASN A 53 -0.06 16.03 16.74
CA ASN A 53 -0.28 15.42 18.04
C ASN A 53 -0.98 14.07 17.80
N THR A 54 -0.17 13.10 17.39
CA THR A 54 -0.55 11.69 17.49
C THR A 54 -0.36 11.34 18.93
N GLU A 55 -1.48 11.34 19.66
CA GLU A 55 -1.55 10.63 20.93
C GLU A 55 -1.02 9.22 20.64
N ALA A 56 0.16 8.91 21.19
CA ALA A 56 0.79 7.64 20.96
C ALA A 56 -0.20 6.56 21.42
N ALA A 57 -0.53 5.61 20.55
CA ALA A 57 -1.30 4.46 20.96
C ALA A 57 -0.56 3.84 22.17
N PRO A 58 -1.27 3.50 23.26
CA PRO A 58 -0.65 2.84 24.41
C PRO A 58 0.16 1.65 23.92
N THR A 59 1.48 1.77 24.02
CA THR A 59 2.42 0.77 23.47
C THR A 59 2.57 -0.43 24.41
N ASP A 60 1.95 -0.34 25.59
CA ASP A 60 2.00 -1.34 26.64
C ASP A 60 0.95 -2.43 26.40
N LEU A 61 1.14 -3.17 25.30
CA LEU A 61 0.58 -4.52 25.24
C LEU A 61 1.51 -5.39 26.08
N PRO A 62 1.01 -6.10 27.12
CA PRO A 62 1.80 -7.02 27.91
C PRO A 62 2.11 -8.27 27.07
N ILE A 63 3.04 -8.11 26.13
CA ILE A 63 3.57 -9.17 25.30
C ILE A 63 4.92 -9.52 25.90
N ASP A 64 5.05 -10.75 26.37
CA ASP A 64 6.33 -11.27 26.80
C ASP A 64 7.25 -11.43 25.57
N VAL A 65 8.28 -10.59 25.51
CA VAL A 65 9.34 -10.64 24.47
C VAL A 65 10.56 -11.45 24.93
N GLY A 66 10.48 -12.07 26.11
CA GLY A 66 11.50 -12.96 26.64
C GLY A 66 11.60 -14.28 25.88
N PRO A 67 12.69 -15.04 26.11
CA PRO A 67 12.80 -16.39 25.59
C PRO A 67 11.71 -17.28 26.21
N PRO A 68 11.11 -18.21 25.43
CA PRO A 68 10.07 -19.09 25.93
C PRO A 68 10.59 -19.99 27.04
N THR A 69 9.75 -20.25 28.02
CA THR A 69 10.04 -21.18 29.12
C THR A 69 9.94 -22.63 28.64
N ILE A 70 10.64 -23.53 29.35
CA ILE A 70 10.59 -24.98 29.07
C ILE A 70 9.16 -25.51 29.20
N GLU A 71 8.39 -24.99 30.16
CA GLU A 71 7.00 -25.38 30.39
C GLU A 71 6.11 -25.00 29.20
N GLU A 72 6.24 -23.78 28.66
CA GLU A 72 5.50 -23.34 27.47
C GLU A 72 5.81 -24.21 26.26
N ILE A 73 7.09 -24.56 26.04
CA ILE A 73 7.51 -25.44 24.96
C ILE A 73 6.87 -26.83 25.11
N VAL A 74 6.91 -27.40 26.31
CA VAL A 74 6.32 -28.71 26.59
C VAL A 74 4.79 -28.68 26.40
N MET A 75 4.12 -27.63 26.87
CA MET A 75 2.68 -27.45 26.67
C MET A 75 2.31 -27.32 25.20
N ALA A 76 3.04 -26.51 24.42
CA ALA A 76 2.80 -26.33 22.99
C ALA A 76 2.97 -27.64 22.22
N ILE A 77 4.02 -28.43 22.52
CA ILE A 77 4.22 -29.75 21.92
C ILE A 77 3.06 -30.70 22.25
N ARG A 78 2.56 -30.68 23.49
CA ARG A 78 1.39 -31.49 23.89
C ARG A 78 0.12 -31.06 23.15
N GLN A 79 -0.11 -29.76 23.00
CA GLN A 79 -1.26 -29.22 22.24
C GLN A 79 -1.22 -29.64 20.77
N ILE A 80 -0.06 -29.49 20.11
CA ILE A 80 0.15 -29.91 18.71
C ILE A 80 -0.10 -31.41 18.55
N LYS A 81 0.46 -32.23 19.45
CA LYS A 81 0.24 -33.69 19.44
C LYS A 81 -1.20 -34.08 19.73
N SER A 82 -1.92 -33.26 20.48
CA SER A 82 -3.32 -33.53 20.82
C SER A 82 -4.31 -33.23 19.70
N VAL A 83 -3.86 -32.76 18.51
CA VAL A 83 -4.65 -32.42 17.29
C VAL A 83 -6.14 -32.43 17.60
N LYS A 84 -6.60 -31.42 18.34
CA LYS A 84 -8.02 -31.30 18.65
C LYS A 84 -8.67 -30.71 17.41
N ALA A 85 -8.82 -31.55 16.39
CA ALA A 85 -9.78 -31.29 15.33
C ALA A 85 -11.15 -31.25 16.03
N ALA A 86 -11.70 -30.04 16.19
CA ALA A 86 -13.12 -29.92 16.45
C ALA A 86 -13.82 -30.44 15.19
N GLY A 87 -14.54 -31.54 15.33
CA GLY A 87 -15.45 -31.99 14.29
C GLY A 87 -16.44 -32.99 14.87
N PRO A 88 -17.65 -33.11 14.31
CA PRO A 88 -18.42 -32.13 13.52
C PRO A 88 -19.02 -30.99 14.35
#